data_AF-A0A7C8U927-F1
#
_entry.id   AF-A0A7C8U927-F1
#
_cell.length_a   1.000
_cell.length_b   1.000
_cell.length_c   1.000
_cell.angle_alpha   90.00
_cell.angle_beta   90.00
_cell.angle_gamma   90.00
#
_symmetry.space_group_name_H-M   'P 1'
#
loop_
_entity.id
_entity.type
_entity.pdbx_description
1 polymer ?
#
loop_
_entity_poly.entity_id
_entity_poly.type
_entity_poly.pdbx_seq_one_letter_code
_entity_poly.pdbx_strand_id
1 'polypeptide(L)'
;MSSIQSHEYSIPYIIHPSAPGRHTSTIIFLHGRGSSGLELADELGSSKISGPSDANIFSQLPHVKWVFPTAKPRFSTIFQEEATEWFDIYSLSDPSERSELQIEGLAEAVLFLRDIIDEEIEILKDPKSVFLGGISQGEATGLMLLLTGGYSLGGFMGFSGWMPFAQQIQNETMTDSYRIPGYLNSALGTERETNDRMEYDTPILMGHGRDDAYVDFALGSQARDILQNIGYRVEWCEYEGAEQEGHWFKEPEGLDDIVRFVKEKCSILLLK
;
A
#
# COMPACT_ATOMS: atom_id res chain seq x y z
N MET A 1 -4.78 9.60 29.82
CA MET A 1 -6.15 9.31 29.36
C MET A 1 -6.30 9.97 28.00
N SER A 2 -6.04 9.21 26.93
CA SER A 2 -6.26 9.65 25.56
C SER A 2 -7.49 8.91 25.07
N SER A 3 -8.63 9.60 24.99
CA SER A 3 -9.82 9.09 24.33
C SER A 3 -9.61 9.25 22.82
N ILE A 4 -8.97 8.26 22.21
CA ILE A 4 -8.79 8.22 20.75
C ILE A 4 -10.17 7.99 20.14
N GLN A 5 -10.52 8.83 19.15
CA GLN A 5 -11.73 8.77 18.33
C GLN A 5 -11.83 7.43 17.56
N SER A 6 -12.15 6.34 18.25
CA SER A 6 -12.18 4.99 17.65
C SER A 6 -13.44 4.70 16.82
N HIS A 7 -14.11 5.71 16.25
CA HIS A 7 -15.45 5.57 15.67
C HIS A 7 -15.59 5.98 14.18
N GLU A 8 -14.50 6.34 13.49
CA GLU A 8 -14.62 6.85 12.11
C GLU A 8 -14.25 5.84 11.02
N TYR A 9 -13.37 4.87 11.31
CA TYR A 9 -13.05 3.79 10.37
C TYR A 9 -13.91 2.56 10.62
N SER A 10 -14.34 1.92 9.54
CA SER A 10 -15.09 0.66 9.61
C SER A 10 -14.18 -0.53 9.91
N ILE A 11 -14.75 -1.61 10.45
CA ILE A 11 -14.03 -2.86 10.63
C ILE A 11 -13.56 -3.36 9.26
N PRO A 12 -12.27 -3.72 9.08
CA PRO A 12 -11.76 -4.24 7.82
C PRO A 12 -12.53 -5.47 7.34
N TYR A 13 -12.68 -5.61 6.02
CA TYR A 13 -13.14 -6.86 5.42
C TYR A 13 -12.01 -7.89 5.47
N ILE A 14 -12.30 -9.13 5.90
CA ILE A 14 -11.28 -10.15 6.14
C ILE A 14 -11.61 -11.42 5.36
N ILE A 15 -10.63 -11.91 4.60
CA ILE A 15 -10.62 -13.27 4.06
C ILE A 15 -9.66 -14.10 4.90
N HIS A 16 -10.20 -15.08 5.61
CA HIS A 16 -9.40 -15.99 6.42
C HIS A 16 -8.66 -17.02 5.55
N PRO A 17 -7.50 -17.53 6.00
CA PRO A 17 -6.81 -18.64 5.34
C PRO A 17 -7.75 -19.82 5.08
N SER A 18 -7.71 -20.36 3.86
CA SER A 18 -8.57 -21.46 3.42
C SER A 18 -7.96 -22.84 3.64
N ALA A 19 -6.62 -22.95 3.64
CA ALA A 19 -5.94 -24.21 3.91
C ALA A 19 -5.91 -24.53 5.41
N PRO A 20 -6.08 -25.81 5.79
CA PRO A 20 -5.91 -26.24 7.16
C PRO A 20 -4.45 -26.02 7.60
N GLY A 21 -4.27 -25.64 8.86
CA GLY A 21 -2.95 -25.38 9.43
C GLY A 21 -2.84 -23.97 9.99
N ARG A 22 -1.61 -23.54 10.22
CA ARG A 22 -1.32 -22.25 10.84
C ARG A 22 -1.41 -21.14 9.80
N HIS A 23 -2.10 -20.06 10.15
CA HIS A 23 -1.99 -18.76 9.51
C HIS A 23 -0.50 -18.34 9.46
N THR A 24 0.08 -18.21 8.27
CA THR A 24 1.51 -17.95 8.10
C THR A 24 1.84 -16.49 7.87
N SER A 25 0.94 -15.75 7.23
CA SER A 25 1.19 -14.38 6.82
C SER A 25 -0.11 -13.60 6.66
N THR A 26 -0.07 -12.30 6.93
CA THR A 26 -1.18 -11.37 6.64
C THR A 26 -0.79 -10.43 5.51
N ILE A 27 -1.69 -10.23 4.54
CA ILE A 27 -1.63 -9.14 3.58
C ILE A 27 -2.69 -8.10 3.94
N ILE A 28 -2.26 -6.87 4.19
CA ILE A 28 -3.14 -5.69 4.34
C ILE A 28 -3.14 -4.96 3.00
N PHE A 29 -4.27 -4.88 2.30
CA PHE A 29 -4.35 -4.32 0.95
C PHE A 29 -5.34 -3.14 0.87
N LEU A 30 -4.85 -2.00 0.38
CA LEU A 30 -5.56 -0.72 0.40
C LEU A 30 -6.19 -0.41 -0.96
N HIS A 31 -7.47 -0.04 -0.95
CA HIS A 31 -8.23 0.31 -2.17
C HIS A 31 -7.93 1.73 -2.67
N GLY A 32 -8.29 2.02 -3.92
CA GLY A 32 -8.21 3.35 -4.52
C GLY A 32 -9.38 4.27 -4.14
N ARG A 33 -9.36 5.53 -4.58
CA ARG A 33 -10.40 6.52 -4.29
C ARG A 33 -11.78 6.02 -4.73
N GLY A 34 -12.79 6.20 -3.89
CA GLY A 34 -14.20 5.91 -4.20
C GLY A 34 -14.60 4.44 -4.08
N SER A 35 -13.65 3.54 -3.79
CA SER A 35 -13.88 2.11 -3.55
C SER A 35 -14.00 1.80 -2.04
N SER A 36 -13.98 0.53 -1.69
CA SER A 36 -14.00 0.02 -0.32
C SER A 36 -13.19 -1.27 -0.20
N GLY A 37 -12.90 -1.70 1.03
CA GLY A 37 -12.20 -2.97 1.26
C GLY A 37 -12.96 -4.19 0.74
N LEU A 38 -14.30 -4.17 0.81
CA LEU A 38 -15.13 -5.25 0.25
C LEU A 38 -15.08 -5.26 -1.28
N GLU A 39 -15.27 -4.11 -1.92
CA GLU A 39 -15.26 -4.01 -3.39
C GLU A 39 -13.90 -4.43 -3.97
N LEU A 40 -12.80 -3.97 -3.39
CA LEU A 40 -11.46 -4.40 -3.80
C LEU A 40 -11.26 -5.91 -3.64
N ALA A 41 -11.75 -6.50 -2.54
CA ALA A 41 -11.65 -7.94 -2.31
C ALA A 41 -12.45 -8.74 -3.36
N ASP A 42 -13.66 -8.28 -3.72
CA ASP A 42 -14.51 -8.90 -4.73
C ASP A 42 -13.91 -8.78 -6.13
N GLU A 43 -13.33 -7.63 -6.48
CA GLU A 43 -12.65 -7.39 -7.76
C GLU A 43 -11.41 -8.28 -7.88
N LEU A 44 -10.53 -8.31 -6.88
CA LEU A 44 -9.36 -9.20 -6.84
C LEU A 44 -9.75 -10.69 -6.88
N GLY A 45 -10.86 -11.07 -6.23
CA GLY A 45 -11.38 -12.43 -6.24
C GLY A 45 -11.95 -12.85 -7.60
N SER A 46 -12.34 -11.87 -8.43
CA SER A 46 -12.93 -12.07 -9.75
C SER A 46 -11.93 -11.92 -10.91
N SER A 47 -10.75 -11.32 -10.65
CA SER A 47 -9.67 -11.18 -11.62
C SER A 47 -9.09 -12.52 -12.06
N LYS A 48 -8.71 -12.62 -13.34
CA LYS A 48 -8.05 -13.81 -13.88
C LYS A 48 -6.63 -13.92 -13.36
N ILE A 49 -6.25 -15.15 -13.06
CA ILE A 49 -4.90 -15.53 -12.66
C ILE A 49 -4.50 -16.81 -13.39
N SER A 50 -3.21 -17.04 -13.58
CA SER A 50 -2.75 -18.29 -14.19
C SER A 50 -3.05 -19.47 -13.26
N GLY A 51 -3.72 -20.51 -13.78
CA GLY A 51 -4.05 -21.71 -13.02
C GLY A 51 -5.30 -22.45 -13.49
N PRO A 52 -5.87 -23.30 -12.63
CA PRO A 52 -7.19 -23.90 -12.85
C PRO A 52 -8.28 -22.86 -13.13
N SER A 53 -9.38 -23.29 -13.74
CA SER A 53 -10.48 -22.39 -14.16
C SER A 53 -11.18 -21.65 -13.03
N ASP A 54 -11.07 -22.15 -11.80
CA ASP A 54 -11.62 -21.57 -10.57
C ASP A 54 -10.54 -20.90 -9.70
N ALA A 55 -9.31 -20.77 -10.20
CA ALA A 55 -8.25 -20.09 -9.49
C ALA A 55 -8.52 -18.60 -9.40
N ASN A 56 -8.29 -18.07 -8.20
CA ASN A 56 -8.16 -16.64 -7.92
C ASN A 56 -6.94 -16.39 -7.02
N ILE A 57 -6.61 -15.13 -6.79
CA ILE A 57 -5.45 -14.74 -5.99
C ILE A 57 -5.47 -15.33 -4.56
N PHE A 58 -6.65 -15.46 -3.94
CA PHE A 58 -6.81 -16.01 -2.59
C PHE A 58 -6.53 -17.51 -2.54
N SER A 59 -7.03 -18.26 -3.52
CA SER A 59 -6.81 -19.71 -3.64
C SER A 59 -5.33 -20.04 -3.89
N GLN A 60 -4.59 -19.13 -4.53
CA GLN A 60 -3.15 -19.28 -4.79
C GLN A 60 -2.29 -19.04 -3.54
N LEU A 61 -2.85 -18.43 -2.50
CA LEU A 61 -2.19 -18.07 -1.25
C LEU A 61 -3.01 -18.58 -0.03
N PRO A 62 -3.25 -19.89 0.10
CA PRO A 62 -4.28 -20.43 0.97
C PRO A 62 -3.96 -20.37 2.48
N HIS A 63 -2.71 -20.05 2.85
CA HIS A 63 -2.27 -19.85 4.24
C HIS A 63 -2.23 -18.37 4.66
N VAL A 64 -2.56 -17.47 3.74
CA VAL A 64 -2.51 -16.02 3.93
C VAL A 64 -3.86 -15.51 4.41
N LYS A 65 -3.85 -14.67 5.44
CA LYS A 65 -5.01 -13.85 5.81
C LYS A 65 -4.98 -12.57 5.00
N TRP A 66 -6.10 -12.19 4.41
CA TRP A 66 -6.23 -10.91 3.72
C TRP A 66 -7.08 -9.97 4.57
N VAL A 67 -6.57 -8.76 4.74
CA VAL A 67 -7.24 -7.68 5.47
C VAL A 67 -7.39 -6.52 4.49
N PHE A 68 -8.63 -6.10 4.28
CA PHE A 68 -8.99 -5.01 3.40
C PHE A 68 -9.65 -3.90 4.21
N PRO A 69 -8.88 -2.94 4.74
CA PRO A 69 -9.42 -1.79 5.43
C PRO A 69 -10.13 -0.87 4.43
N THR A 70 -11.16 -0.17 4.90
CA THR A 70 -11.89 0.82 4.10
C THR A 70 -11.59 2.21 4.62
N ALA A 71 -11.21 3.13 3.74
CA ALA A 71 -11.04 4.54 4.09
C ALA A 71 -12.34 5.12 4.67
N LYS A 72 -12.27 6.19 5.45
CA LYS A 72 -13.49 6.87 5.92
C LYS A 72 -14.06 7.80 4.83
N PRO A 73 -15.37 8.10 4.85
CA PRO A 73 -15.94 9.11 3.96
C PRO A 73 -15.29 10.48 4.20
N ARG A 74 -14.97 11.19 3.12
CA ARG A 74 -14.36 12.52 3.15
C ARG A 74 -14.88 13.36 1.99
N PHE A 75 -14.95 14.67 2.19
CA PHE A 75 -15.29 15.59 1.11
C PHE A 75 -14.07 15.83 0.23
N SER A 76 -14.20 15.52 -1.05
CA SER A 76 -13.15 15.71 -2.04
C SER A 76 -13.23 17.11 -2.64
N THR A 77 -12.16 17.90 -2.48
CA THR A 77 -12.18 19.30 -2.87
C THR A 77 -12.24 19.48 -4.39
N ILE A 78 -11.57 18.62 -5.17
CA ILE A 78 -11.58 18.75 -6.63
C ILE A 78 -12.89 18.27 -7.26
N PHE A 79 -13.45 17.17 -6.74
CA PHE A 79 -14.67 16.57 -7.29
C PHE A 79 -15.96 17.15 -6.70
N GLN A 80 -15.86 17.92 -5.61
CA GLN A 80 -16.99 18.58 -4.94
C GLN A 80 -18.06 17.58 -4.47
N GLU A 81 -17.64 16.42 -3.97
CA GLU A 81 -18.50 15.33 -3.52
C GLU A 81 -17.91 14.64 -2.28
N GLU A 82 -18.75 13.93 -1.54
CA GLU A 82 -18.26 12.96 -0.55
C GLU A 82 -17.87 11.66 -1.24
N ALA A 83 -16.67 11.16 -0.94
CA ALA A 83 -16.17 9.89 -1.43
C ALA A 83 -15.45 9.12 -0.32
N THR A 84 -15.34 7.81 -0.49
CA THR A 84 -14.48 6.97 0.35
C THR A 84 -13.04 7.17 -0.10
N GLU A 85 -12.26 7.99 0.61
CA GLU A 85 -10.91 8.35 0.21
C GLU A 85 -9.97 8.52 1.41
N TRP A 86 -8.74 8.05 1.27
CA TRP A 86 -7.72 8.07 2.33
C TRP A 86 -7.35 9.51 2.70
N PHE A 87 -7.24 10.38 1.71
CA PHE A 87 -6.90 11.78 1.84
C PHE A 87 -7.48 12.61 0.69
N ASP A 88 -7.63 13.91 0.89
CA ASP A 88 -8.09 14.83 -0.15
C ASP A 88 -6.94 15.15 -1.12
N ILE A 89 -7.19 15.00 -2.42
CA ILE A 89 -6.23 15.28 -3.49
C ILE A 89 -6.82 16.32 -4.44
N TYR A 90 -6.04 17.34 -4.75
CA TYR A 90 -6.51 18.42 -5.62
C TYR A 90 -6.37 18.12 -7.11
N SER A 91 -5.35 17.37 -7.51
CA SER A 91 -5.10 17.04 -8.90
C SER A 91 -4.49 15.63 -9.01
N LEU A 92 -5.09 14.79 -9.85
CA LEU A 92 -4.56 13.45 -10.15
C LEU A 92 -3.40 13.51 -11.15
N SER A 93 -3.36 14.54 -12.01
CA SER A 93 -2.28 14.75 -12.99
C SER A 93 -1.06 15.44 -12.38
N ASP A 94 -1.26 16.27 -11.36
CA ASP A 94 -0.20 16.85 -10.54
C ASP A 94 -0.52 16.70 -9.05
N PRO A 95 -0.20 15.54 -8.44
CA PRO A 95 -0.42 15.32 -7.02
C PRO A 95 0.35 16.27 -6.10
N SER A 96 1.25 17.12 -6.61
CA SER A 96 1.93 18.13 -5.80
C SER A 96 1.10 19.41 -5.64
N GLU A 97 0.11 19.63 -6.51
CA GLU A 97 -0.77 20.78 -6.45
C GLU A 97 -1.61 20.76 -5.17
N ARG A 98 -1.47 21.81 -4.35
CA ARG A 98 -2.10 21.93 -3.03
C ARG A 98 -1.91 20.70 -2.13
N SER A 99 -0.69 20.17 -2.10
CA SER A 99 -0.33 18.98 -1.31
C SER A 99 -0.66 19.07 0.18
N GLU A 100 -0.85 20.28 0.74
CA GLU A 100 -1.31 20.48 2.11
C GLU A 100 -2.66 19.84 2.43
N LEU A 101 -3.54 19.66 1.44
CA LEU A 101 -4.85 18.99 1.60
C LEU A 101 -4.72 17.51 1.93
N GLN A 102 -3.59 16.90 1.56
CA GLN A 102 -3.34 15.48 1.78
C GLN A 102 -2.98 15.18 3.24
N ILE A 103 -2.45 16.17 3.98
CA ILE A 103 -1.81 15.97 5.29
C ILE A 103 -2.77 15.38 6.32
N GLU A 104 -3.95 15.97 6.48
CA GLU A 104 -4.93 15.53 7.49
C GLU A 104 -5.36 14.07 7.26
N GLY A 105 -5.76 13.74 6.03
CA GLY A 105 -6.20 12.39 5.70
C GLY A 105 -5.08 11.36 5.77
N LEU A 106 -3.87 11.71 5.31
CA LEU A 106 -2.71 10.82 5.41
C LEU A 106 -2.33 10.56 6.87
N ALA A 107 -2.37 11.58 7.74
CA ALA A 107 -2.07 11.41 9.16
C ALA A 107 -3.05 10.43 9.83
N GLU A 108 -4.34 10.61 9.58
CA GLU A 108 -5.38 9.73 10.11
C GLU A 108 -5.26 8.29 9.58
N ALA A 109 -5.04 8.14 8.27
CA ALA A 109 -4.89 6.84 7.64
C ALA A 109 -3.64 6.11 8.15
N VAL A 110 -2.51 6.80 8.30
CA VAL A 110 -1.28 6.23 8.85
C VAL A 110 -1.50 5.72 10.27
N LEU A 111 -2.14 6.49 11.14
CA LEU A 111 -2.40 6.06 12.52
C LEU A 111 -3.33 4.85 12.57
N PHE A 112 -4.44 4.88 11.82
CA PHE A 112 -5.38 3.77 11.74
C PHE A 112 -4.73 2.48 11.21
N LEU A 113 -3.94 2.57 10.14
CA LEU A 113 -3.31 1.41 9.53
C LEU A 113 -2.14 0.86 10.36
N ARG A 114 -1.46 1.71 11.15
CA ARG A 114 -0.47 1.25 12.14
C ARG A 114 -1.09 0.34 13.17
N ASP A 115 -2.28 0.67 13.69
CA ASP A 115 -2.99 -0.18 14.66
C ASP A 115 -3.25 -1.57 14.06
N ILE A 116 -3.72 -1.63 12.81
CA ILE A 116 -3.94 -2.91 12.09
C ILE A 116 -2.61 -3.67 11.91
N ILE A 117 -1.55 -3.00 11.45
CA ILE A 117 -0.24 -3.66 11.28
C ILE A 117 0.28 -4.19 12.62
N ASP A 118 0.24 -3.39 13.69
CA ASP A 118 0.74 -3.77 15.01
C ASP A 118 -0.04 -4.98 15.57
N GLU A 119 -1.36 -5.03 15.39
CA GLU A 119 -2.20 -6.18 15.76
C GLU A 119 -1.80 -7.46 14.99
N GLU A 120 -1.57 -7.36 13.69
CA GLU A 120 -1.16 -8.52 12.87
C GLU A 120 0.24 -9.02 13.20
N ILE A 121 1.17 -8.10 13.46
CA ILE A 121 2.51 -8.43 13.95
C ILE A 121 2.40 -9.13 15.31
N GLU A 122 1.52 -8.66 16.20
CA GLU A 122 1.31 -9.32 17.49
C GLU A 122 0.73 -10.72 17.32
N ILE A 123 -0.18 -10.96 16.37
CA ILE A 123 -0.73 -12.28 16.10
C ILE A 123 0.33 -13.24 15.54
N LEU A 124 1.12 -12.77 14.56
CA LEU A 124 2.09 -13.61 13.84
C LEU A 124 3.43 -13.75 14.56
N LYS A 125 3.73 -12.84 15.51
CA LYS A 125 4.99 -12.72 16.25
C LYS A 125 6.21 -12.47 15.35
N ASP A 126 5.99 -11.97 14.14
CA ASP A 126 7.03 -11.66 13.16
C ASP A 126 6.56 -10.57 12.18
N PRO A 127 7.21 -9.39 12.15
CA PRO A 127 6.87 -8.34 11.17
C PRO A 127 7.13 -8.76 9.73
N LYS A 128 8.07 -9.69 9.48
CA LYS A 128 8.32 -10.20 8.14
C LYS A 128 7.20 -11.10 7.62
N SER A 129 6.29 -11.54 8.49
CA SER A 129 5.09 -12.28 8.09
C SER A 129 3.91 -11.36 7.74
N VAL A 130 4.07 -10.04 7.82
CA VAL A 130 3.05 -9.04 7.42
C VAL A 130 3.48 -8.33 6.14
N PHE A 131 2.56 -8.20 5.20
CA PHE A 131 2.73 -7.52 3.94
C PHE A 131 1.74 -6.36 3.84
N LEU A 132 2.17 -5.27 3.22
CA LEU A 132 1.33 -4.12 2.91
C LEU A 132 1.22 -4.01 1.39
N GLY A 133 0.04 -3.70 0.88
CA GLY A 133 -0.14 -3.38 -0.52
C GLY A 133 -1.24 -2.37 -0.75
N GLY A 134 -1.32 -1.85 -1.95
CA GLY A 134 -2.40 -0.95 -2.32
C GLY A 134 -2.40 -0.62 -3.80
N ILE A 135 -3.53 -0.07 -4.25
CA ILE A 135 -3.72 0.40 -5.61
C ILE A 135 -4.12 1.88 -5.62
N SER A 136 -3.60 2.65 -6.58
CA SER A 136 -3.94 4.07 -6.77
C SER A 136 -3.71 4.88 -5.48
N GLN A 137 -4.74 5.55 -4.94
CA GLN A 137 -4.64 6.26 -3.66
C GLN A 137 -4.25 5.34 -2.48
N GLY A 138 -4.57 4.05 -2.56
CA GLY A 138 -4.14 3.03 -1.60
C GLY A 138 -2.64 2.77 -1.65
N GLU A 139 -2.01 2.75 -2.84
CA GLU A 139 -0.55 2.69 -2.94
C GLU A 139 0.09 3.94 -2.32
N ALA A 140 -0.40 5.13 -2.68
CA ALA A 140 0.12 6.39 -2.16
C ALA A 140 0.06 6.45 -0.62
N THR A 141 -1.04 5.99 -0.03
CA THR A 141 -1.20 5.85 1.44
C THR A 141 -0.24 4.81 2.01
N GLY A 142 -0.11 3.66 1.35
CA GLY A 142 0.77 2.59 1.77
C GLY A 142 2.26 2.97 1.73
N LEU A 143 2.68 3.79 0.76
CA LEU A 143 4.03 4.34 0.70
C LEU A 143 4.32 5.27 1.87
N MET A 144 3.38 6.13 2.24
CA MET A 144 3.50 6.98 3.43
C MET A 144 3.60 6.16 4.70
N LEU A 145 2.83 5.08 4.82
CA LEU A 145 2.93 4.15 5.94
C LEU A 145 4.26 3.40 5.97
N LEU A 146 4.77 2.95 4.82
CA LEU A 146 6.07 2.30 4.69
C LEU A 146 7.21 3.23 5.15
N LEU A 147 7.19 4.49 4.72
CA LEU A 147 8.23 5.47 5.02
C LEU A 147 8.15 6.05 6.43
N THR A 148 6.98 6.02 7.07
CA THR A 148 6.80 6.61 8.41
C THR A 148 6.67 5.58 9.52
N GLY A 149 6.25 4.34 9.22
CA GLY A 149 5.82 3.35 10.20
C GLY A 149 6.93 2.70 11.02
N GLY A 150 8.18 2.75 10.54
CA GLY A 150 9.31 2.13 11.23
C GLY A 150 9.31 0.60 11.17
N TYR A 151 8.61 0.01 10.20
CA TYR A 151 8.44 -1.43 10.08
C TYR A 151 9.46 -2.08 9.13
N SER A 152 9.80 -3.31 9.46
CA SER A 152 10.57 -4.22 8.63
C SER A 152 9.65 -5.34 8.15
N LEU A 153 8.81 -5.04 7.15
CA LEU A 153 7.73 -5.92 6.68
C LEU A 153 8.25 -7.01 5.73
N GLY A 154 7.41 -8.02 5.50
CA GLY A 154 7.66 -9.10 4.54
C GLY A 154 7.73 -8.61 3.10
N GLY A 155 6.99 -7.55 2.81
CA GLY A 155 7.06 -6.82 1.56
C GLY A 155 6.01 -5.71 1.45
N PHE A 156 6.26 -4.78 0.52
CA PHE A 156 5.31 -3.79 0.05
C PHE A 156 4.94 -4.07 -1.41
N MET A 157 3.67 -3.88 -1.78
CA MET A 157 3.16 -4.11 -3.13
C MET A 157 2.31 -2.92 -3.61
N GLY A 158 2.83 -2.09 -4.52
CA GLY A 158 2.16 -0.89 -5.03
C GLY A 158 1.71 -1.04 -6.48
N PHE A 159 0.50 -0.57 -6.82
CA PHE A 159 0.00 -0.61 -8.19
C PHE A 159 -0.69 0.69 -8.61
N SER A 160 -0.34 1.20 -9.79
CA SER A 160 -0.99 2.36 -10.42
C SER A 160 -1.12 3.61 -9.53
N GLY A 161 -0.16 3.84 -8.63
CA GLY A 161 -0.14 4.95 -7.69
C GLY A 161 0.99 5.95 -7.91
N TRP A 162 1.24 6.76 -6.89
CA TRP A 162 2.25 7.82 -6.88
C TRP A 162 2.83 7.99 -5.47
N MET A 163 3.93 8.72 -5.35
CA MET A 163 4.54 9.09 -4.07
C MET A 163 3.99 10.45 -3.59
N PRO A 164 3.25 10.54 -2.48
CA PRO A 164 2.93 11.82 -1.85
C PRO A 164 4.20 12.57 -1.46
N PHE A 165 4.19 13.90 -1.62
CA PHE A 165 5.33 14.75 -1.30
C PHE A 165 6.63 14.37 -2.03
N ALA A 166 6.52 13.82 -3.25
CA ALA A 166 7.66 13.32 -4.04
C ALA A 166 8.82 14.33 -4.13
N GLN A 167 8.53 15.60 -4.43
CA GLN A 167 9.55 16.64 -4.56
C GLN A 167 10.27 16.93 -3.24
N GLN A 168 9.53 16.96 -2.13
CA GLN A 168 10.08 17.17 -0.79
C GLN A 168 10.99 15.99 -0.40
N ILE A 169 10.54 14.76 -0.66
CA ILE A 169 11.33 13.56 -0.38
C ILE A 169 12.61 13.54 -1.23
N GLN A 170 12.52 13.85 -2.53
CA GLN A 170 13.69 13.97 -3.40
C GLN A 170 14.70 14.99 -2.88
N ASN A 171 14.23 16.13 -2.37
CA ASN A 171 15.12 17.14 -1.76
C ASN A 171 15.83 16.60 -0.51
N GLU A 172 15.12 15.84 0.34
CA GLU A 172 15.73 15.21 1.52
C GLU A 172 16.74 14.12 1.13
N THR A 173 16.46 13.29 0.10
CA THR A 173 17.40 12.26 -0.38
C THR A 173 18.75 12.82 -0.82
N MET A 174 18.80 14.06 -1.32
CA MET A 174 20.05 14.72 -1.70
C MET A 174 20.91 15.10 -0.49
N THR A 175 20.31 15.22 0.69
CA THR A 175 21.01 15.65 1.90
C THR A 175 21.38 14.48 2.80
N ASP A 176 20.41 13.67 3.20
CA ASP A 176 20.57 12.49 4.05
C ASP A 176 19.26 11.68 4.08
N SER A 177 19.20 10.54 3.37
CA SER A 177 17.97 9.74 3.25
C SER A 177 17.43 9.26 4.60
N TYR A 178 18.29 9.08 5.62
CA TYR A 178 17.88 8.68 6.96
C TYR A 178 16.94 9.68 7.65
N ARG A 179 16.86 10.93 7.15
CA ARG A 179 15.98 11.98 7.70
C ARG A 179 14.55 11.92 7.18
N ILE A 180 14.28 11.19 6.09
CA ILE A 180 12.97 11.15 5.43
C ILE A 180 11.87 10.68 6.38
N PRO A 181 12.01 9.59 7.14
CA PRO A 181 10.97 9.17 8.09
C PRO A 181 10.67 10.25 9.13
N GLY A 182 11.69 10.92 9.67
CA GLY A 182 11.51 11.98 10.67
C GLY A 182 10.83 13.22 10.08
N TYR A 183 11.23 13.63 8.89
CA TYR A 183 10.59 14.73 8.15
C TYR A 183 9.11 14.45 7.88
N LEU A 184 8.78 13.28 7.32
CA LEU A 184 7.40 12.92 6.99
C LEU A 184 6.55 12.73 8.24
N ASN A 185 7.07 12.10 9.29
CA ASN A 185 6.35 11.98 10.56
C ASN A 185 6.06 13.35 11.18
N SER A 186 7.00 14.30 11.11
CA SER A 186 6.77 15.66 11.61
C SER A 186 5.77 16.43 10.76
N ALA A 187 5.80 16.26 9.43
CA ALA A 187 4.83 16.87 8.52
C ALA A 187 3.40 16.34 8.75
N LEU A 188 3.25 15.06 9.08
CA LEU A 188 1.95 14.43 9.35
C LEU A 188 1.54 14.51 10.83
N GLY A 189 2.44 14.84 11.75
CA GLY A 189 2.18 14.74 13.20
C GLY A 189 1.96 13.30 13.67
N THR A 190 2.70 12.35 13.08
CA THR A 190 2.58 10.91 13.34
C THR A 190 3.82 10.34 14.02
N GLU A 191 4.54 11.13 14.82
CA GLU A 191 5.78 10.73 15.44
C GLU A 191 5.64 9.42 16.23
N ARG A 192 6.62 8.53 16.06
CA ARG A 192 6.73 7.27 16.78
C ARG A 192 8.15 7.16 17.34
N GLU A 193 8.28 6.66 18.55
CA GLU A 193 9.59 6.22 19.06
C GLU A 193 10.09 5.09 18.17
N THR A 194 11.09 5.38 17.34
CA THR A 194 11.75 4.41 16.47
C THR A 194 13.24 4.45 16.77
N ASN A 195 13.95 3.35 16.52
CA ASN A 195 15.41 3.42 16.48
C ASN A 195 15.78 4.33 15.30
N ASP A 196 16.68 5.30 15.50
CA ASP A 196 17.05 6.39 14.57
C ASP A 196 17.51 5.96 13.16
N ARG A 197 17.49 4.66 12.83
CA ARG A 197 17.89 4.11 11.54
C ARG A 197 16.83 3.15 11.03
N MET A 198 16.04 3.59 10.05
CA MET A 198 15.32 2.66 9.18
C MET A 198 16.33 1.82 8.39
N GLU A 199 16.12 0.51 8.35
CA GLU A 199 17.00 -0.42 7.63
C GLU A 199 16.62 -0.59 6.14
N TYR A 200 15.55 0.07 5.68
CA TYR A 200 15.04 0.06 4.29
C TYR A 200 15.02 -1.36 3.66
N ASP A 201 14.71 -2.37 4.48
CA ASP A 201 14.92 -3.78 4.15
C ASP A 201 13.63 -4.52 3.76
N THR A 202 12.49 -3.82 3.79
CA THR A 202 11.23 -4.29 3.23
C THR A 202 11.36 -4.38 1.71
N PRO A 203 11.27 -5.57 1.10
CA PRO A 203 11.31 -5.69 -0.36
C PRO A 203 10.04 -5.08 -0.97
N ILE A 204 10.16 -4.50 -2.16
CA ILE A 204 9.06 -3.81 -2.83
C ILE A 204 8.79 -4.43 -4.19
N LEU A 205 7.52 -4.72 -4.47
CA LEU A 205 6.99 -4.94 -5.83
C LEU A 205 6.15 -3.71 -6.21
N MET A 206 6.37 -3.16 -7.39
CA MET A 206 5.56 -2.09 -7.94
C MET A 206 5.17 -2.38 -9.39
N GLY A 207 3.92 -2.10 -9.75
CA GLY A 207 3.39 -2.31 -11.09
C GLY A 207 2.62 -1.11 -11.62
N HIS A 208 2.78 -0.75 -12.90
CA HIS A 208 2.04 0.37 -13.49
C HIS A 208 1.74 0.14 -14.97
N GLY A 209 0.53 0.51 -15.41
CA GLY A 209 0.16 0.53 -16.83
C GLY A 209 0.82 1.70 -17.56
N ARG A 210 1.49 1.44 -18.69
CA ARG A 210 2.10 2.50 -19.53
C ARG A 210 1.05 3.40 -20.18
N ASP A 211 -0.15 2.87 -20.34
CA ASP A 211 -1.34 3.49 -20.90
C ASP A 211 -2.39 3.86 -19.84
N ASP A 212 -1.99 3.96 -18.56
CA ASP A 212 -2.86 4.39 -17.47
C ASP A 212 -3.45 5.79 -17.75
N ALA A 213 -4.78 5.83 -17.89
CA ALA A 213 -5.52 7.01 -18.27
C ALA A 213 -5.73 8.03 -17.13
N TYR A 214 -5.46 7.66 -15.87
CA TYR A 214 -5.79 8.48 -14.70
C TYR A 214 -4.57 8.92 -13.90
N VAL A 215 -3.62 8.02 -13.68
CA VAL A 215 -2.36 8.30 -12.98
C VAL A 215 -1.23 8.07 -13.96
N ASP A 216 -0.65 9.18 -14.44
CA ASP A 216 0.43 9.15 -15.43
C ASP A 216 1.55 8.20 -14.97
N PHE A 217 1.95 7.29 -15.85
CA PHE A 217 3.04 6.35 -15.65
C PHE A 217 4.32 7.00 -15.09
N ALA A 218 4.59 8.27 -15.44
CA ALA A 218 5.72 9.03 -14.93
C ALA A 218 5.67 9.22 -13.40
N LEU A 219 4.49 9.31 -12.79
CA LEU A 219 4.32 9.44 -11.34
C LEU A 219 4.71 8.14 -10.62
N GLY A 220 4.31 6.99 -11.15
CA GLY A 220 4.72 5.67 -10.64
C GLY A 220 6.22 5.44 -10.82
N SER A 221 6.76 5.77 -11.99
CA SER A 221 8.21 5.71 -12.24
C SER A 221 8.99 6.64 -11.30
N GLN A 222 8.48 7.84 -11.00
CA GLN A 222 9.08 8.74 -10.03
C GLN A 222 9.09 8.13 -8.62
N ALA A 223 7.98 7.52 -8.19
CA ALA A 223 7.90 6.84 -6.91
C ALA A 223 8.92 5.70 -6.78
N ARG A 224 9.06 4.87 -7.82
CA ARG A 224 10.10 3.83 -7.92
C ARG A 224 11.50 4.43 -7.74
N ASP A 225 11.82 5.46 -8.50
CA ASP A 225 13.17 6.06 -8.49
C ASP A 225 13.49 6.67 -7.12
N ILE A 226 12.50 7.30 -6.46
CA ILE A 226 12.64 7.79 -5.10
C ILE A 226 12.98 6.65 -4.14
N LEU A 227 12.21 5.56 -4.15
CA LEU A 227 12.42 4.42 -3.26
C LEU A 227 13.79 3.78 -3.46
N GLN A 228 14.22 3.61 -4.72
CA GLN A 228 15.55 3.10 -5.06
C GLN A 228 16.66 4.02 -4.55
N ASN A 229 16.50 5.35 -4.70
CA ASN A 229 17.45 6.33 -4.21
C ASN A 229 17.53 6.39 -2.68
N ILE A 230 16.42 6.12 -1.98
CA ILE A 230 16.39 6.00 -0.51
C ILE A 230 17.17 4.76 -0.04
N GLY A 231 17.15 3.68 -0.82
CA GLY A 231 17.87 2.43 -0.55
C GLY A 231 17.01 1.17 -0.58
N TYR A 232 15.71 1.28 -0.90
CA TYR A 232 14.84 0.11 -1.02
C TYR A 232 15.19 -0.71 -2.26
N ARG A 233 15.03 -2.03 -2.13
CA ARG A 233 15.03 -2.93 -3.29
C ARG A 233 13.64 -2.95 -3.92
N VAL A 234 13.51 -2.29 -5.07
CA VAL A 234 12.27 -2.23 -5.85
C VAL A 234 12.34 -3.14 -7.06
N GLU A 235 11.40 -4.09 -7.14
CA GLU A 235 11.05 -4.84 -8.32
C GLU A 235 9.94 -4.09 -9.07
N TRP A 236 10.17 -3.74 -10.33
CA TRP A 236 9.30 -2.87 -11.13
C TRP A 236 8.77 -3.61 -12.35
N CYS A 237 7.44 -3.65 -12.46
CA CYS A 237 6.72 -4.25 -13.58
C CYS A 237 5.97 -3.17 -14.37
N GLU A 238 6.15 -3.18 -15.68
CA GLU A 238 5.43 -2.29 -16.60
C GLU A 238 4.45 -3.13 -17.41
N TYR A 239 3.21 -2.66 -17.52
CA TYR A 239 2.16 -3.34 -18.27
C TYR A 239 1.68 -2.47 -19.42
N GLU A 240 1.15 -3.11 -20.47
CA GLU A 240 0.46 -2.43 -21.57
C GLU A 240 -0.93 -3.06 -21.72
N GLY A 241 -1.96 -2.22 -21.81
CA GLY A 241 -3.35 -2.68 -21.88
C GLY A 241 -3.78 -3.41 -20.61
N ALA A 242 -3.43 -2.87 -19.45
CA ALA A 242 -4.03 -3.32 -18.19
C ALA A 242 -5.52 -2.94 -18.16
N GLU A 243 -6.27 -3.63 -17.31
CA GLU A 243 -7.69 -3.47 -17.11
C GLU A 243 -8.02 -2.03 -16.66
N GLN A 244 -9.29 -1.64 -16.76
CA GLN A 244 -9.77 -0.29 -16.41
C GLN A 244 -8.93 0.85 -17.04
N GLU A 245 -8.75 0.81 -18.36
CA GLU A 245 -8.01 1.84 -19.11
C GLU A 245 -6.56 2.01 -18.62
N GLY A 246 -5.90 0.89 -18.31
CA GLY A 246 -4.53 0.87 -17.81
C GLY A 246 -4.39 1.12 -16.30
N HIS A 247 -5.47 1.51 -15.61
CA HIS A 247 -5.49 1.88 -14.19
C HIS A 247 -5.93 0.72 -13.28
N TRP A 248 -5.47 -0.48 -13.58
CA TRP A 248 -5.73 -1.69 -12.79
C TRP A 248 -4.56 -2.67 -12.87
N PHE A 249 -4.67 -3.79 -12.17
CA PHE A 249 -3.76 -4.91 -12.38
C PHE A 249 -3.93 -5.47 -13.79
N LYS A 250 -2.82 -5.79 -14.44
CA LYS A 250 -2.82 -6.50 -15.72
C LYS A 250 -3.20 -7.97 -15.54
N GLU A 251 -4.28 -8.46 -16.16
CA GLU A 251 -4.65 -9.87 -16.06
C GLU A 251 -4.10 -10.75 -17.19
N PRO A 252 -3.51 -11.92 -16.87
CA PRO A 252 -3.22 -12.45 -15.52
C PRO A 252 -1.91 -11.96 -14.91
N GLU A 253 -1.04 -11.29 -15.68
CA GLU A 253 0.38 -11.10 -15.36
C GLU A 253 0.64 -10.39 -14.03
N GLY A 254 -0.08 -9.31 -13.74
CA GLY A 254 0.08 -8.53 -12.51
C GLY A 254 -0.38 -9.29 -11.26
N LEU A 255 -1.40 -10.15 -11.37
CA LEU A 255 -1.87 -10.98 -10.27
C LEU A 255 -0.89 -12.14 -10.02
N ASP A 256 -0.33 -12.71 -11.10
CA ASP A 256 0.72 -13.72 -11.03
C ASP A 256 1.99 -13.16 -10.35
N ASP A 257 2.35 -11.92 -10.64
CA ASP A 257 3.48 -11.24 -10.00
C ASP A 257 3.29 -11.04 -8.50
N ILE A 258 2.08 -10.65 -8.05
CA ILE A 258 1.76 -10.59 -6.61
C ILE A 258 1.94 -11.95 -5.95
N VAL A 259 1.35 -13.00 -6.54
CA VAL A 259 1.41 -14.36 -5.98
C VAL A 259 2.85 -14.86 -5.92
N ARG A 260 3.64 -14.65 -6.99
CA ARG A 260 5.05 -15.02 -7.02
C ARG A 260 5.83 -14.28 -5.94
N PHE A 261 5.67 -12.95 -5.86
CA PHE A 261 6.37 -12.12 -4.89
C PHE A 261 6.11 -12.60 -3.46
N VAL A 262 4.83 -12.79 -3.09
CA VAL A 262 4.45 -13.28 -1.75
C VAL A 262 5.03 -14.67 -1.50
N LYS A 263 4.90 -15.62 -2.44
CA LYS A 263 5.43 -16.99 -2.28
C LYS A 263 6.95 -17.00 -2.08
N GLU A 264 7.69 -16.19 -2.84
CA GLU A 264 9.14 -16.07 -2.70
C GLU A 264 9.53 -15.54 -1.32
N LYS A 265 8.87 -14.46 -0.85
CA LYS A 265 9.22 -13.85 0.44
C LYS A 265 8.80 -14.72 1.62
N CYS A 266 7.63 -15.37 1.56
CA CYS A 266 7.22 -16.34 2.58
C CYS A 266 8.15 -17.56 2.63
N SER A 267 8.63 -18.06 1.48
CA SER A 267 9.56 -19.20 1.45
C SER A 267 10.91 -18.89 2.08
N ILE A 268 11.40 -17.66 1.92
CA ILE A 268 12.63 -17.19 2.59
C ILE A 268 12.46 -17.21 4.12
N LEU A 269 11.26 -16.96 4.64
CA LEU A 269 10.98 -16.96 6.08
C LEU A 269 10.89 -18.37 6.67
N LEU A 270 10.47 -19.37 5.89
CA LEU A 270 10.43 -20.77 6.34
C LEU A 270 11.81 -21.43 6.41
N LEU A 271 12.85 -20.81 5.84
CA LEU A 271 14.22 -21.32 5.80
C LEU A 271 15.14 -20.70 6.88
N LYS A 272 14.64 -19.77 7.70
CA LYS A 272 15.35 -19.17 8.84
C LYS A 272 14.82 -19.73 10.15
#